data_AF-A0A7S4M3P0-F1
#
_entry.id   AF-A0A7S4M3P0-F1
#
_cell.length_a   1.000
_cell.length_b   1.000
_cell.length_c   1.000
_cell.angle_alpha   90.00
_cell.angle_beta   90.00
_cell.angle_gamma   90.00
#
_symmetry.space_group_name_H-M   'P 1'
#
loop_
_entity.id
_entity.type
_entity.pdbx_description
1 polymer ?
#
loop_
_entity_poly.entity_id
_entity_poly.type
_entity_poly.pdbx_seq_one_letter_code
_entity_poly.pdbx_strand_id
1 'polypeptide(L)'
;MALNGTTVTADARKGLLVLRKSDDGLMHLIWQDRNSGTVEDDLIVFPGDAALRQIPACKDGFAMVLEFTTGRNLFFWSQEMRKKGSDFAKLEETVKEKELMDKANNYLRGNTGPA
;
A
#
# COMPACT_ATOMS: atom_id res chain seq x y z
N MET A 1 6.27 -7.68 5.15
CA MET A 1 6.80 -7.31 6.48
C MET A 1 6.29 -8.32 7.49
N ALA A 2 7.04 -8.62 8.55
CA ALA A 2 6.56 -9.41 9.67
C ALA A 2 6.49 -8.54 10.94
N LEU A 3 5.35 -8.55 11.64
CA LEU A 3 5.18 -7.91 12.94
C LEU A 3 5.58 -8.90 14.04
N ASN A 4 6.61 -8.57 14.82
CA ASN A 4 6.97 -9.31 16.03
C ASN A 4 6.88 -8.35 17.24
N GLY A 5 5.79 -8.46 18.00
CA GLY A 5 5.48 -7.52 19.08
C GLY A 5 5.25 -6.10 18.55
N THR A 6 6.09 -5.15 18.96
CA THR A 6 6.09 -3.75 18.47
C THR A 6 7.08 -3.50 17.35
N THR A 7 7.84 -4.52 16.92
CA THR A 7 8.91 -4.37 15.93
C THR A 7 8.46 -4.90 14.58
N VAL A 8 8.52 -4.03 13.57
CA VAL A 8 8.22 -4.38 12.18
C VAL A 8 9.54 -4.70 11.48
N THR A 9 9.70 -5.93 11.02
CA THR A 9 10.89 -6.35 10.25
C THR A 9 10.56 -6.31 8.77
N ALA A 10 11.42 -5.64 7.99
CA ALA A 10 11.31 -5.61 6.54
C ALA A 10 11.49 -7.03 5.98
N ASP A 11 10.54 -7.45 5.15
CA ASP A 11 10.70 -8.68 4.36
C ASP A 11 11.59 -8.34 3.16
N ALA A 12 12.59 -9.15 2.84
CA ALA A 12 13.46 -8.87 1.69
C ALA A 12 12.73 -9.05 0.35
N ARG A 13 11.55 -9.69 0.36
CA ARG A 13 10.79 -10.02 -0.85
C ARG A 13 10.17 -8.78 -1.48
N LYS A 14 10.33 -8.71 -2.81
CA LYS A 14 9.75 -7.64 -3.62
C LYS A 14 8.32 -8.02 -4.00
N GLY A 15 7.35 -7.19 -3.62
CA GLY A 15 5.94 -7.49 -3.83
C GLY A 15 5.23 -6.38 -4.59
N LEU A 16 4.20 -6.75 -5.33
CA LEU A 16 3.27 -5.80 -5.95
C LEU A 16 1.94 -5.85 -5.20
N LEU A 17 1.46 -4.67 -4.80
CA LEU A 17 0.13 -4.51 -4.23
C LEU A 17 -0.83 -4.10 -5.35
N VAL A 18 -1.87 -4.89 -5.57
CA VAL A 18 -2.87 -4.67 -6.63
C VAL A 18 -4.22 -4.47 -5.97
N LEU A 19 -4.86 -3.35 -6.28
CA LEU A 19 -6.25 -3.10 -5.91
C LEU A 19 -7.12 -3.29 -7.15
N ARG A 20 -7.97 -4.32 -7.14
CA ARG A 20 -8.81 -4.67 -8.29
C ARG A 20 -10.25 -4.88 -7.84
N LYS A 21 -11.20 -4.34 -8.60
CA LYS A 21 -12.59 -4.76 -8.51
C LYS A 21 -12.77 -6.08 -9.25
N SER A 22 -13.19 -7.13 -8.55
CA SER A 22 -13.44 -8.44 -9.13
C SER A 22 -14.84 -8.49 -9.76
N ASP A 23 -15.11 -9.55 -10.51
CA ASP A 23 -16.36 -9.74 -11.27
C ASP A 23 -17.57 -10.01 -10.35
N ASP A 24 -17.31 -10.37 -9.09
CA ASP A 24 -18.29 -10.45 -8.01
C ASP A 24 -18.70 -9.07 -7.45
N GLY A 25 -18.07 -8.00 -7.93
CA GLY A 25 -18.31 -6.63 -7.51
C GLY A 25 -17.56 -6.19 -6.25
N LEU A 26 -16.75 -7.06 -5.66
CA LEU A 26 -15.96 -6.80 -4.46
C LEU A 26 -14.59 -6.21 -4.80
N MET A 27 -14.02 -5.43 -3.89
CA MET A 27 -12.66 -4.91 -4.04
C MET A 27 -11.67 -5.88 -3.42
N HIS A 28 -10.77 -6.39 -4.24
CA HIS A 28 -9.67 -7.26 -3.84
C HIS A 28 -8.39 -6.45 -3.69
N LEU A 29 -7.75 -6.60 -2.55
CA LEU A 29 -6.39 -6.16 -2.28
C LEU A 29 -5.49 -7.39 -2.33
N ILE A 30 -4.74 -7.50 -3.42
CA ILE A 30 -3.90 -8.64 -3.71
C ILE A 30 -2.45 -8.24 -3.48
N TRP A 31 -1.74 -9.01 -2.67
CA TRP A 31 -0.29 -8.95 -2.60
C TRP A 31 0.28 -10.15 -3.37
N GLN A 32 1.11 -9.86 -4.35
CA GLN A 32 1.80 -10.86 -5.15
C GLN A 32 3.31 -10.66 -5.11
N ASP A 33 4.06 -11.76 -5.04
CA ASP A 33 5.50 -11.72 -5.18
C ASP A 33 5.88 -11.31 -6.61
N ARG A 34 6.75 -10.32 -6.75
CA ARG A 34 7.13 -9.77 -8.06
C ARG A 34 8.03 -10.74 -8.85
N ASN A 35 8.78 -11.59 -8.15
CA ASN A 35 9.78 -12.44 -8.73
C ASN A 35 9.17 -13.75 -9.25
N SER A 36 8.24 -14.34 -8.50
CA SER A 36 7.52 -15.55 -8.91
C SER A 36 6.17 -15.26 -9.58
N GLY A 37 5.58 -14.08 -9.37
CA GLY A 37 4.22 -13.76 -9.80
C GLY A 37 3.13 -14.45 -8.98
N THR A 38 3.49 -15.10 -7.87
CA THR A 38 2.55 -15.83 -7.02
C THR A 38 1.76 -14.86 -6.15
N VAL A 39 0.44 -14.97 -6.18
CA VAL A 39 -0.45 -14.31 -5.22
C VAL A 39 -0.28 -14.99 -3.86
N GLU A 40 0.22 -14.28 -2.87
CA GLU A 40 0.32 -14.82 -1.50
C GLU A 40 -0.88 -14.42 -0.64
N ASP A 41 -1.37 -13.19 -0.80
CA ASP A 41 -2.53 -12.69 -0.07
C ASP A 41 -3.56 -12.13 -1.06
N ASP A 42 -4.82 -12.54 -0.89
CA ASP A 42 -5.98 -11.94 -1.54
C ASP A 42 -6.99 -11.56 -0.46
N LEU A 43 -7.10 -10.26 -0.19
CA LEU A 43 -7.95 -9.72 0.85
C LEU A 43 -9.13 -8.99 0.23
N ILE A 44 -10.34 -9.38 0.62
CA ILE A 44 -11.56 -8.65 0.29
C ILE A 44 -11.65 -7.42 1.20
N VAL A 45 -11.82 -6.25 0.58
CA VAL A 45 -11.95 -4.97 1.26
C VAL A 45 -13.31 -4.38 0.91
N PHE A 46 -14.14 -4.09 1.92
CA PHE A 46 -15.40 -3.40 1.69
C PHE A 46 -15.18 -1.88 1.57
N PRO A 47 -16.02 -1.18 0.79
CA PRO A 47 -15.97 0.26 0.70
C PRO A 47 -16.06 0.93 2.08
N GLY A 48 -15.04 1.71 2.44
CA GLY A 48 -14.96 2.41 3.73
C GLY A 48 -14.35 1.60 4.88
N ASP A 49 -14.11 0.30 4.72
CA ASP A 49 -13.53 -0.55 5.77
C ASP A 49 -12.01 -0.46 5.87
N ALA A 50 -11.34 0.14 4.89
CA ALA A 50 -9.90 0.37 4.94
C ALA A 50 -9.51 1.74 4.40
N ALA A 51 -8.43 2.29 4.96
CA ALA A 51 -7.82 3.53 4.50
C ALA A 51 -6.30 3.39 4.45
N LEU A 52 -5.72 3.81 3.33
CA LEU A 52 -4.28 3.99 3.19
C LEU A 52 -3.85 5.33 3.78
N ARG A 53 -2.82 5.33 4.61
CA ARG A 53 -2.20 6.54 5.16
C ARG A 53 -0.69 6.49 5.03
N GLN A 54 -0.09 7.63 4.75
CA GLN A 54 1.37 7.77 4.79
C GLN A 54 1.86 7.76 6.24
N ILE A 55 3.00 7.12 6.48
CA ILE A 55 3.69 7.11 7.77
C ILE A 55 4.80 8.18 7.74
N PRO A 56 4.60 9.36 8.36
CA PRO A 56 5.59 10.45 8.32
C PRO A 56 6.86 10.16 9.14
N ALA A 57 6.83 9.12 9.97
CA ALA A 57 7.99 8.70 10.76
C ALA A 57 9.12 8.12 9.90
N CYS A 58 8.81 7.63 8.69
CA CYS A 58 9.83 7.17 7.75
C CYS A 58 10.38 8.39 6.98
N LYS A 59 11.62 8.76 7.29
CA LYS A 59 12.29 9.94 6.72
C LYS A 59 13.17 9.60 5.51
N ASP A 60 13.47 8.32 5.35
CA ASP A 60 14.38 7.71 4.39
C ASP A 60 13.65 6.90 3.30
N GLY A 61 12.32 6.81 3.38
CA GLY A 61 11.50 6.07 2.42
C GLY A 61 10.02 6.40 2.51
N PHE A 62 9.27 5.93 1.52
CA PHE A 62 7.81 6.09 1.49
C PHE A 62 7.16 4.85 2.10
N ALA A 63 6.81 4.95 3.38
CA ALA A 63 6.06 3.93 4.10
C ALA A 63 4.58 4.34 4.21
N MET A 64 3.71 3.36 4.07
CA MET A 64 2.27 3.53 4.18
C MET A 64 1.66 2.41 5.03
N VAL A 65 0.57 2.74 5.71
CA VAL A 65 -0.24 1.79 6.47
C VAL A 65 -1.61 1.70 5.81
N LEU A 66 -2.09 0.49 5.59
CA LEU A 66 -3.49 0.21 5.32
C LEU A 66 -4.14 -0.15 6.65
N GLU A 67 -4.94 0.77 7.17
CA GLU A 67 -5.66 0.66 8.43
C GLU A 67 -7.08 0.17 8.14
N PHE A 68 -7.43 -0.99 8.70
CA PHE A 68 -8.78 -1.54 8.64
C PHE A 68 -9.60 -1.06 9.85
N THR A 69 -10.90 -0.84 9.65
CA THR A 69 -11.87 -0.51 10.71
C THR A 69 -11.92 -1.56 11.82
N THR A 70 -11.55 -2.80 11.50
CA THR A 70 -11.44 -3.93 12.44
C THR A 70 -10.24 -3.85 13.39
N GLY A 71 -9.36 -2.86 13.22
CA GLY A 71 -8.12 -2.69 14.00
C GLY A 71 -6.92 -3.47 13.45
N ARG A 72 -7.08 -4.20 12.35
CA ARG A 72 -5.96 -4.82 11.63
C ARG A 72 -5.21 -3.74 10.84
N ASN A 73 -3.89 -3.72 10.97
CA ASN A 73 -3.02 -2.81 10.22
C ASN A 73 -2.05 -3.61 9.36
N LEU A 74 -1.93 -3.24 8.09
CA LEU A 74 -0.92 -3.77 7.17
C LEU A 74 0.04 -2.65 6.79
N PHE A 75 1.34 -2.95 6.84
CA PHE A 75 2.40 -1.97 6.58
C PHE A 75 3.08 -2.30 5.26
N PHE A 76 3.22 -1.28 4.40
CA PHE A 76 3.85 -1.37 3.10
C PHE A 76 4.90 -0.26 2.96
N TRP A 77 5.92 -0.50 2.15
CA TRP A 77 6.93 0.50 1.82
C TRP A 77 7.30 0.42 0.35
N SER A 78 7.73 1.56 -0.19
CA SER A 78 8.16 1.66 -1.58
C SER A 78 9.50 0.97 -1.82
N GLN A 79 9.61 0.36 -3.00
CA GLN A 79 10.77 -0.40 -3.44
C GLN A 79 11.66 0.38 -4.43
N GLU A 80 11.31 1.63 -4.74
CA GLU A 80 12.11 2.46 -5.63
C GLU A 80 13.47 2.79 -4.99
N MET A 81 14.56 2.52 -5.72
CA MET A 81 15.91 2.87 -5.27
C MET A 81 16.08 4.39 -5.37
N ARG A 82 16.30 5.05 -4.24
CA ARG A 82 16.37 6.52 -4.19
C ARG A 82 17.78 7.03 -3.89
N LYS A 83 18.12 8.19 -4.45
CA LYS A 83 19.42 8.84 -4.23
C LYS A 83 19.51 9.35 -2.79
N LYS A 84 20.60 8.97 -2.11
CA LYS A 84 20.87 9.34 -0.71
C LYS A 84 21.08 10.86 -0.60
N GLY A 85 20.37 11.53 0.32
CA GLY A 85 20.59 12.95 0.65
C GLY A 85 19.68 13.95 -0.08
N SER A 86 18.70 13.51 -0.85
CA SER A 86 17.68 14.39 -1.45
C SER A 86 16.51 14.66 -0.51
N ASP A 87 15.91 15.85 -0.60
CA ASP A 87 14.79 16.29 0.23
C ASP A 87 13.54 15.44 -0.11
N PHE A 88 13.27 14.42 0.71
CA PHE A 88 12.26 13.38 0.48
C PHE A 88 10.87 13.93 0.12
N ALA A 89 10.48 15.05 0.76
CA ALA A 89 9.18 15.66 0.57
C ALA A 89 8.99 16.30 -0.82
N LYS A 90 10.08 16.52 -1.57
CA LYS A 90 10.08 17.24 -2.86
C LYS A 90 10.43 16.36 -4.06
N LEU A 91 10.73 15.08 -3.85
CA LEU A 91 11.02 14.16 -4.94
C LEU A 91 9.74 13.90 -5.77
N GLU A 92 9.85 13.99 -7.09
CA GLU A 92 8.75 13.70 -8.02
C GLU A 92 8.16 12.30 -7.80
N GLU A 93 9.02 11.33 -7.48
CA GLU A 93 8.62 9.97 -7.12
C GLU A 93 7.71 9.98 -5.88
N THR A 94 8.05 10.74 -4.83
CA THR A 94 7.20 10.87 -3.61
C THR A 94 5.84 11.49 -3.93
N VAL A 95 5.79 12.43 -4.88
CA VAL A 95 4.53 13.03 -5.33
C VAL A 95 3.66 11.98 -6.03
N LYS A 96 4.23 11.21 -6.96
CA LYS A 96 3.53 10.12 -7.65
C LYS A 96 3.03 9.05 -6.69
N GLU A 97 3.83 8.70 -5.67
CA GLU A 97 3.46 7.74 -4.62
C GLU A 97 2.27 8.23 -3.80
N LYS A 98 2.23 9.53 -3.47
CA LYS A 98 1.08 10.16 -2.80
C LYS A 98 -0.16 10.16 -3.68
N GLU A 99 -0.04 10.59 -4.94
CA GLU A 99 -1.17 10.60 -5.87
C GLU A 99 -1.75 9.21 -6.09
N LEU A 100 -0.89 8.18 -6.18
CA LEU A 100 -1.32 6.79 -6.28
C LEU A 100 -2.01 6.31 -5.00
N MET A 101 -1.54 6.74 -3.83
CA MET A 101 -2.21 6.48 -2.55
C MET A 101 -3.59 7.13 -2.47
N ASP A 102 -3.71 8.39 -2.86
CA ASP A 102 -5.00 9.10 -2.89
C ASP A 102 -5.97 8.44 -3.88
N LYS A 103 -5.48 8.02 -5.04
CA LYS A 103 -6.25 7.24 -6.00
C LYS A 103 -6.72 5.91 -5.41
N ALA A 104 -5.84 5.17 -4.73
CA ALA A 104 -6.18 3.92 -4.05
C ALA A 104 -7.24 4.15 -2.96
N ASN A 105 -7.11 5.21 -2.16
CA ASN A 105 -8.11 5.59 -1.15
C ASN A 105 -9.48 5.90 -1.75
N ASN A 106 -9.55 6.54 -2.91
CA ASN A 106 -10.82 6.77 -3.59
C ASN A 106 -11.50 5.45 -3.98
N TYR A 107 -10.74 4.48 -4.50
CA TYR A 107 -11.25 3.15 -4.78
C TYR A 107 -11.68 2.41 -3.51
N LEU A 108 -10.90 2.49 -2.44
CA LEU A 108 -11.24 1.90 -1.14
C LEU A 108 -12.49 2.51 -0.50
N ARG A 109 -12.83 3.76 -0.84
CA ARG A 109 -14.08 4.41 -0.41
C ARG A 109 -15.27 4.08 -1.30
N GLY A 110 -15.08 3.26 -2.35
CA GLY A 110 -16.10 2.95 -3.33
C GLY A 110 -16.37 4.07 -4.34
N ASN A 111 -15.56 5.13 -4.34
CA ASN A 111 -15.68 6.21 -5.30
C ASN A 111 -14.94 5.82 -6.59
N THR A 112 -15.56 4.95 -7.38
CA THR A 112 -15.08 4.65 -8.73
C THR A 112 -15.35 5.88 -9.58
N GLY A 113 -14.29 6.55 -10.04
CA GLY A 113 -14.41 7.55 -11.11
C GLY A 113 -15.16 6.98 -12.31
N PRO A 114 -15.74 7.84 -13.18
CA PRO A 114 -16.61 7.39 -14.26
C PRO A 114 -15.94 6.29 -15.09
N ALA A 115 -16.72 5.23 -15.34
CA ALA A 115 -16.34 4.06 -16.13
C ALA A 115 -15.93 4.42 -17.56
#